data_AF-A0A7C5BEZ8-F1
#
_entry.id   AF-A0A7C5BEZ8-F1
#
_cell.length_a   1.000
_cell.length_b   1.000
_cell.length_c   1.000
_cell.angle_alpha   90.00
_cell.angle_beta   90.00
_cell.angle_gamma   90.00
#
_symmetry.space_group_name_H-M   'P 1'
#
loop_
_entity.id
_entity.type
_entity.pdbx_description
1 polymer ?
#
loop_
_entity_poly.entity_id
_entity_poly.type
_entity_poly.pdbx_seq_one_letter_code
_entity_poly.pdbx_strand_id
1 'polypeptide(L)'
;MFKKIIKNTSIISLGTFVSRIFGFIRDLLIAKFFGTSDILEAFLVAFRLPNIFRNIFAEGFTDSVLTPTLSEYHKDRNTLYKIVNKIFVLFSILSLVFVILGIIFSKYLVMISAPGYISYVSKFNLAVSFTKITFIYLFLICISSIFTSTLYSLKKFFIPAINPVFLNISFIIGIIFFKNTFKNY
;
A
#
# COMPACT_ATOMS: atom_id res chain seq x y z
N MET A 1 -12.83 -9.89 -30.18
CA MET A 1 -11.59 -9.68 -29.40
C MET A 1 -11.39 -8.21 -29.01
N PHE A 2 -11.35 -7.28 -29.98
CA PHE A 2 -11.14 -5.83 -29.76
C PHE A 2 -12.11 -5.17 -28.77
N LYS A 3 -13.43 -5.41 -28.90
CA LYS A 3 -14.47 -4.87 -27.98
C LYS A 3 -14.24 -5.25 -26.51
N LYS A 4 -13.70 -6.44 -26.25
CA LYS A 4 -13.40 -6.93 -24.88
C LYS A 4 -12.14 -6.28 -24.31
N ILE A 5 -11.14 -6.03 -25.16
CA ILE A 5 -9.93 -5.28 -24.79
C ILE A 5 -10.32 -3.85 -24.43
N ILE A 6 -11.06 -3.14 -25.31
CA ILE A 6 -11.53 -1.77 -25.05
C ILE A 6 -12.29 -1.72 -23.72
N LYS A 7 -13.28 -2.58 -23.49
CA LYS A 7 -14.06 -2.58 -22.25
C LYS A 7 -13.18 -2.72 -21.01
N ASN A 8 -12.25 -3.68 -21.00
CA ASN A 8 -11.40 -3.94 -19.85
C ASN A 8 -10.39 -2.82 -19.61
N THR A 9 -9.78 -2.29 -20.67
CA THR A 9 -8.88 -1.13 -20.60
C THR A 9 -9.63 0.09 -20.09
N SER A 10 -10.83 0.38 -20.60
CA SER A 10 -11.65 1.49 -20.11
C SER A 10 -11.98 1.38 -18.62
N ILE A 11 -12.26 0.17 -18.11
CA ILE A 11 -12.48 -0.06 -16.67
C ILE A 11 -11.24 0.29 -15.85
N ILE A 12 -10.07 -0.17 -16.28
CA ILE A 12 -8.80 0.09 -15.58
C ILE A 12 -8.48 1.59 -15.61
N SER A 13 -8.64 2.24 -16.77
CA SER A 13 -8.41 3.68 -16.93
C SER A 13 -9.35 4.51 -16.07
N LEU A 14 -10.64 4.18 -16.03
CA LEU A 14 -11.62 4.86 -15.18
C LEU A 14 -11.30 4.67 -13.69
N GLY A 15 -10.99 3.44 -13.26
CA GLY A 15 -10.58 3.18 -11.87
C GLY A 15 -9.33 3.96 -11.46
N THR A 16 -8.34 4.03 -12.36
CA THR A 16 -7.12 4.81 -12.16
C THR A 16 -7.41 6.31 -12.08
N PHE A 17 -8.27 6.83 -12.96
CA PHE A 17 -8.68 8.24 -12.95
C PHE A 17 -9.39 8.62 -11.66
N VAL A 18 -10.35 7.80 -11.21
CA VAL A 18 -11.05 7.99 -9.93
C VAL A 18 -10.03 7.97 -8.78
N SER A 19 -9.14 6.98 -8.74
CA SER A 19 -8.09 6.93 -7.72
C SER A 19 -7.23 8.20 -7.68
N ARG A 20 -6.86 8.75 -8.84
CA ARG A 20 -6.10 10.01 -8.94
C ARG A 20 -6.88 11.19 -8.39
N ILE A 21 -8.19 11.29 -8.63
CA ILE A 21 -9.03 12.33 -8.04
C ILE A 21 -9.03 12.22 -6.50
N PHE A 22 -9.24 11.03 -5.96
CA PHE A 22 -9.22 10.83 -4.50
C PHE A 22 -7.84 11.09 -3.90
N GLY A 23 -6.76 10.72 -4.60
CA GLY A 23 -5.39 11.05 -4.20
C GLY A 23 -5.16 12.56 -4.17
N PHE A 24 -5.64 13.28 -5.18
CA PHE A 24 -5.56 14.75 -5.21
C PHE A 24 -6.33 15.39 -4.06
N ILE A 25 -7.55 14.92 -3.78
CA ILE A 25 -8.35 15.38 -2.64
C ILE A 25 -7.61 15.13 -1.32
N ARG A 26 -7.05 13.93 -1.14
CA ARG A 26 -6.22 13.59 0.03
C ARG A 26 -5.09 14.60 0.20
N ASP A 27 -4.34 14.87 -0.86
CA ASP A 27 -3.17 15.75 -0.79
C ASP A 27 -3.57 17.20 -0.48
N LEU A 28 -4.70 17.68 -1.03
CA LEU A 28 -5.28 18.98 -0.66
C LEU A 28 -5.67 19.05 0.82
N LEU A 29 -6.27 17.98 1.36
CA LEU A 29 -6.64 17.93 2.78
C LEU A 29 -5.43 17.87 3.69
N ILE A 30 -4.40 17.11 3.31
CA ILE A 30 -3.12 17.07 4.02
C ILE A 30 -2.51 18.48 4.07
N ALA A 31 -2.38 19.14 2.91
CA ALA A 31 -1.83 20.49 2.84
C ALA A 31 -2.64 21.49 3.66
N LYS A 32 -3.99 21.42 3.58
CA LYS A 32 -4.89 22.33 4.30
C LYS A 32 -4.81 22.19 5.82
N PHE A 33 -4.74 20.96 6.34
CA PHE A 33 -4.83 20.72 7.78
C PHE A 33 -3.48 20.55 8.47
N PHE A 34 -2.46 20.07 7.77
CA PHE A 34 -1.16 19.76 8.36
C PHE A 34 -0.01 20.59 7.80
N GLY A 35 -0.18 21.30 6.67
CA GLY A 35 0.84 22.20 6.10
C GLY A 35 2.22 21.56 5.99
N THR A 36 3.25 22.24 6.50
CA THR A 36 4.62 21.72 6.69
C THR A 36 4.91 21.44 8.16
N SER A 37 3.98 20.80 8.87
CA SER A 37 4.16 20.43 10.27
C SER A 37 5.21 19.32 10.44
N ASP A 38 5.91 19.33 11.57
CA ASP A 38 6.87 18.28 11.93
C ASP A 38 6.21 16.89 11.98
N ILE A 39 4.93 16.83 12.37
CA ILE A 39 4.14 15.59 12.34
C ILE A 39 4.01 15.05 10.93
N LEU A 40 3.61 15.89 9.98
CA LEU A 40 3.40 15.45 8.61
C LEU A 40 4.71 14.96 8.01
N GLU A 41 5.79 15.70 8.19
CA GLU A 41 7.08 15.28 7.63
C GLU A 41 7.55 13.94 8.23
N ALA A 42 7.41 13.76 9.55
CA ALA A 42 7.71 12.49 10.20
C ALA A 42 6.81 11.35 9.70
N PHE A 43 5.52 11.61 9.45
CA PHE A 43 4.61 10.64 8.86
C PHE A 43 5.00 10.28 7.42
N LEU A 44 5.37 11.26 6.60
CA LEU A 44 5.77 11.03 5.21
C LEU A 44 7.04 10.19 5.12
N VAL A 45 8.05 10.46 5.98
CA VAL A 45 9.24 9.62 6.11
C VAL A 45 8.85 8.20 6.54
N ALA A 46 8.03 8.08 7.58
CA ALA A 46 7.60 6.80 8.11
C ALA A 46 6.78 5.97 7.10
N PHE A 47 5.96 6.61 6.27
CA PHE A 47 5.13 5.96 5.27
C PHE A 47 5.91 5.59 4.01
N ARG A 48 6.98 6.34 3.67
CA ARG A 48 7.86 6.02 2.53
C ARG A 48 8.50 4.65 2.66
N LEU A 49 8.97 4.29 3.86
CA LEU A 49 9.65 3.02 4.14
C LEU A 49 8.81 1.79 3.72
N PRO A 50 7.61 1.53 4.29
CA PRO A 50 6.79 0.39 3.88
C PRO A 50 6.33 0.49 2.42
N ASN A 51 6.19 1.69 1.85
CA ASN A 51 5.84 1.83 0.44
C ASN A 51 6.94 1.32 -0.51
N ILE A 52 8.21 1.48 -0.17
CA ILE A 52 9.29 0.91 -0.98
C ILE A 52 9.16 -0.62 -1.01
N PHE A 53 8.95 -1.23 0.15
CA PHE A 53 8.73 -2.69 0.25
C PHE A 53 7.48 -3.14 -0.51
N ARG A 54 6.37 -2.40 -0.39
CA ARG A 54 5.14 -2.63 -1.16
C ARG A 54 5.41 -2.62 -2.66
N ASN A 55 6.17 -1.64 -3.16
CA ASN A 55 6.46 -1.54 -4.59
C ASN A 55 7.29 -2.73 -5.09
N ILE A 56 8.21 -3.26 -4.28
CA ILE A 56 9.07 -4.41 -4.66
C ILE A 56 8.30 -5.73 -4.56
N PHE A 57 7.72 -6.02 -3.39
CA PHE A 57 7.15 -7.33 -3.07
C PHE A 57 5.69 -7.48 -3.45
N ALA A 58 4.91 -6.39 -3.38
CA ALA A 58 3.49 -6.44 -3.67
C ALA A 58 3.19 -6.09 -5.12
N GLU A 59 3.78 -5.02 -5.68
CA GLU A 59 3.55 -4.64 -7.08
C GLU A 59 4.51 -5.37 -8.03
N GLY A 60 5.82 -5.24 -7.81
CA GLY A 60 6.86 -5.79 -8.68
C GLY A 60 6.75 -7.30 -8.89
N PHE A 61 6.71 -8.09 -7.81
CA PHE A 61 6.56 -9.54 -7.89
C PHE A 61 5.20 -9.99 -8.46
N THR A 62 4.12 -9.29 -8.10
CA THR A 62 2.75 -9.61 -8.55
C THR A 62 2.61 -9.47 -10.06
N ASP A 63 3.10 -8.37 -10.61
CA ASP A 63 2.93 -8.03 -12.02
C ASP A 63 3.86 -8.87 -12.91
N SER A 64 5.09 -9.13 -12.45
CA SER A 64 6.10 -9.83 -13.23
C SER A 64 6.04 -11.37 -13.14
N VAL A 65 5.63 -11.92 -11.99
CA VAL A 65 5.68 -13.37 -11.74
C VAL A 65 4.30 -13.92 -11.40
N LEU A 66 3.64 -13.39 -10.37
CA LEU A 66 2.45 -14.02 -9.81
C LEU A 66 1.27 -14.06 -10.78
N THR A 67 0.94 -12.91 -11.40
CA THR A 67 -0.21 -12.80 -12.32
C THR A 67 -0.03 -13.66 -13.57
N PRO A 68 1.13 -13.65 -14.27
CA PRO A 68 1.38 -14.57 -15.38
C PRO A 68 1.25 -16.04 -14.98
N THR A 69 1.91 -16.48 -13.90
CA THR A 69 1.86 -17.88 -13.44
C THR A 69 0.44 -18.31 -13.11
N LEU A 70 -0.33 -17.48 -12.39
CA LEU A 70 -1.73 -17.81 -12.07
C LEU A 70 -2.62 -17.84 -13.33
N SER A 71 -2.27 -17.08 -14.38
CA SER A 71 -3.03 -17.03 -15.63
C SER A 71 -2.95 -18.33 -16.43
N GLU A 72 -1.88 -19.12 -16.27
CA GLU A 72 -1.77 -20.44 -16.89
C GLU A 72 -2.85 -21.41 -16.39
N TYR A 73 -3.24 -21.28 -15.12
CA TYR A 73 -4.21 -22.17 -14.46
C TYR A 73 -5.64 -21.60 -14.42
N HIS A 74 -5.94 -20.51 -15.13
CA HIS A 74 -7.25 -19.84 -15.04
C HIS A 74 -8.47 -20.72 -15.44
N LYS A 75 -8.23 -21.77 -16.24
CA LYS A 75 -9.25 -22.76 -16.65
C LYS A 75 -9.52 -23.82 -15.59
N ASP A 76 -8.51 -24.21 -14.81
CA ASP A 76 -8.65 -25.16 -13.70
C ASP A 76 -8.66 -24.42 -12.36
N ARG A 77 -9.88 -24.09 -11.92
CA ARG A 77 -10.10 -23.34 -10.68
C ARG A 77 -9.59 -24.07 -9.45
N ASN A 78 -9.64 -25.40 -9.42
CA ASN A 78 -9.20 -26.18 -8.28
C ASN A 78 -7.69 -26.10 -8.11
N THR A 79 -6.95 -26.27 -9.22
CA THR A 79 -5.49 -26.12 -9.21
C THR A 79 -5.07 -24.69 -8.91
N LEU A 80 -5.76 -23.71 -9.52
CA LEU A 80 -5.53 -22.29 -9.23
C LEU A 80 -5.67 -21.98 -7.73
N TYR A 81 -6.77 -22.37 -7.10
CA TYR A 81 -6.99 -22.08 -5.68
C TYR A 81 -6.01 -22.81 -4.76
N LYS A 82 -5.56 -24.02 -5.11
CA LYS A 82 -4.49 -24.71 -4.38
C LYS A 82 -3.18 -23.94 -4.44
N ILE A 83 -2.81 -23.41 -5.61
CA ILE A 83 -1.61 -22.59 -5.79
C ILE A 83 -1.74 -21.29 -5.01
N VAL A 84 -2.86 -20.58 -5.15
CA VAL A 84 -3.13 -19.33 -4.43
C VAL A 84 -3.06 -19.54 -2.91
N ASN A 85 -3.62 -20.63 -2.37
CA ASN A 85 -3.53 -20.92 -0.93
C ASN A 85 -2.09 -21.12 -0.45
N LYS A 86 -1.27 -21.85 -1.21
CA LYS A 86 0.16 -22.04 -0.88
C LYS A 86 0.91 -20.71 -0.89
N ILE A 87 0.69 -19.90 -1.91
CA ILE A 87 1.32 -18.59 -2.06
C ILE A 87 0.84 -17.64 -0.95
N PHE A 88 -0.45 -17.64 -0.64
CA PHE A 88 -1.03 -16.87 0.44
C PHE A 88 -0.36 -17.18 1.78
N VAL A 89 -0.28 -18.46 2.17
CA VAL A 89 0.36 -18.85 3.43
C VAL A 89 1.84 -18.43 3.46
N LEU A 90 2.59 -18.71 2.39
CA LEU A 90 4.00 -18.35 2.31
C LEU A 90 4.22 -16.83 2.40
N PHE A 91 3.49 -16.04 1.61
CA PHE A 91 3.59 -14.58 1.62
C PHE A 91 3.10 -13.97 2.93
N SER A 92 2.07 -14.53 3.56
CA SER A 92 1.61 -14.08 4.87
C SER A 92 2.70 -14.27 5.93
N ILE A 93 3.37 -15.43 5.94
CA ILE A 93 4.48 -15.69 6.86
C ILE A 93 5.64 -14.73 6.57
N LEU A 94 6.08 -14.63 5.31
CA LEU A 94 7.19 -13.75 4.93
C LEU A 94 6.89 -12.29 5.27
N SER A 95 5.71 -11.78 4.91
CA SER A 95 5.31 -10.41 5.21
C SER A 95 5.20 -10.17 6.71
N LEU A 96 4.71 -11.13 7.52
CA LEU A 96 4.74 -11.03 8.99
C LEU A 96 6.17 -10.89 9.52
N VAL A 97 7.09 -11.73 9.05
CA VAL A 97 8.51 -11.63 9.43
C VAL A 97 9.06 -10.24 9.08
N PHE A 98 8.79 -9.74 7.88
CA PHE A 98 9.20 -8.40 7.46
C PHE A 98 8.58 -7.29 8.32
N VAL A 99 7.31 -7.40 8.70
CA VAL A 99 6.65 -6.43 9.59
C VAL A 99 7.31 -6.43 10.96
N ILE A 100 7.55 -7.61 11.55
CA ILE A 100 8.20 -7.73 12.86
C ILE A 100 9.61 -7.13 12.80
N LEU A 101 10.40 -7.47 11.78
CA LEU A 101 11.73 -6.90 11.59
C LEU A 101 11.66 -5.38 11.42
N GLY A 102 10.73 -4.88 10.61
CA GLY A 102 10.55 -3.44 10.41
C GLY A 102 10.18 -2.68 11.68
N ILE A 103 9.38 -3.29 12.56
CA ILE A 103 9.01 -2.71 13.86
C ILE A 103 10.20 -2.72 14.83
N ILE A 104 10.95 -3.83 14.90
CA ILE A 104 12.13 -3.95 15.76
C ILE A 104 13.24 -2.98 15.32
N PHE A 105 13.51 -2.93 14.02
CA PHE A 105 14.57 -2.11 13.44
C PHE A 105 14.09 -0.71 13.02
N SER A 106 12.89 -0.26 13.42
CA SER A 106 12.30 1.00 12.97
C SER A 106 13.20 2.21 13.24
N LYS A 107 13.92 2.22 14.37
CA LYS A 107 14.91 3.25 14.71
C LYS A 107 15.99 3.40 13.63
N TYR A 108 16.57 2.27 13.20
CA TYR A 108 17.62 2.25 12.19
C TYR A 108 17.09 2.61 10.80
N LEU A 109 15.88 2.13 10.46
CA LEU A 109 15.24 2.46 9.20
C LEU A 109 14.99 3.97 9.06
N VAL A 110 14.53 4.62 10.13
CA VAL A 110 14.36 6.09 10.16
C VAL A 110 15.70 6.80 10.07
N MET A 111 16.74 6.31 10.77
CA MET A 111 18.08 6.89 10.73
C MET A 111 18.67 6.89 9.31
N ILE A 112 18.45 5.82 8.55
CA ILE A 112 18.90 5.70 7.15
C ILE A 112 18.05 6.55 6.22
N SER A 113 16.72 6.56 6.40
CA SER A 113 15.81 7.27 5.50
C SER A 113 15.80 8.79 5.71
N ALA A 114 16.07 9.26 6.93
CA ALA A 114 16.04 10.67 7.32
C ALA A 114 17.13 10.95 8.37
N PRO A 115 18.43 10.89 7.99
CA PRO A 115 19.52 11.13 8.92
C PRO A 115 19.48 12.53 9.54
N GLY A 116 18.90 13.51 8.85
CA GLY A 116 18.69 14.85 9.38
C GLY A 116 17.83 14.91 10.65
N TYR A 117 17.02 13.89 10.95
CA TYR A 117 16.20 13.85 12.16
C TYR A 117 16.97 13.43 13.40
N ILE A 118 18.17 12.87 13.26
CA ILE A 118 18.99 12.41 14.41
C ILE A 118 19.25 13.56 15.38
N SER A 119 19.44 14.78 14.87
CA SER A 119 19.65 15.99 15.67
C SER A 119 18.37 16.54 16.32
N TYR A 120 17.18 16.07 15.93
CA TYR A 120 15.87 16.53 16.39
C TYR A 120 15.10 15.39 17.07
N VAL A 121 15.38 15.18 18.36
CA VAL A 121 14.91 14.02 19.14
C VAL A 121 13.38 13.82 19.09
N SER A 122 12.59 14.90 19.20
CA SER A 122 11.13 14.83 19.16
C SER A 122 10.62 14.29 17.81
N LYS A 123 11.10 14.87 16.71
CA LYS A 123 10.74 14.50 15.34
C LYS A 123 11.20 13.09 14.98
N PHE A 124 12.40 12.71 15.42
CA PHE A 124 12.91 11.35 15.27
C PHE A 124 12.02 10.32 15.97
N ASN A 125 11.68 10.54 17.24
CA ASN A 125 10.83 9.62 18.00
C ASN A 125 9.43 9.49 17.39
N LEU A 126 8.89 10.58 16.86
CA LEU A 126 7.61 10.57 16.15
C LEU A 126 7.69 9.72 14.87
N ALA A 127 8.72 9.94 14.05
CA ALA A 127 8.94 9.15 12.84
C ALA A 127 9.10 7.66 13.16
N VAL A 128 9.89 7.30 14.17
CA VAL A 128 10.06 5.92 14.64
C VAL A 128 8.73 5.29 15.06
N SER A 129 7.90 6.04 15.79
CA SER A 129 6.58 5.58 16.24
C SER A 129 5.63 5.37 15.07
N PHE A 130 5.58 6.31 14.13
CA PHE A 130 4.81 6.16 12.91
C PHE A 130 5.31 5.01 12.04
N THR A 131 6.62 4.79 11.93
CA THR A 131 7.17 3.66 11.17
C THR A 131 6.67 2.33 11.73
N LYS A 132 6.63 2.16 13.06
CA LYS A 132 6.09 0.94 13.67
C LYS A 132 4.63 0.69 13.26
N ILE A 133 3.82 1.75 13.22
CA ILE A 133 2.41 1.68 12.85
C ILE A 133 2.25 1.42 11.35
N THR A 134 2.95 2.17 10.50
CA THR A 134 2.83 2.06 9.03
C THR A 134 3.38 0.75 8.50
N PHE A 135 4.29 0.07 9.22
CA PHE A 135 4.73 -1.27 8.84
C PHE A 135 3.62 -2.32 9.00
N ILE A 136 2.65 -2.16 9.91
CA ILE A 136 1.51 -3.10 10.02
C ILE A 136 0.70 -3.10 8.71
N TYR A 137 0.60 -1.94 8.04
CA TYR A 137 -0.04 -1.83 6.73
C TYR A 137 0.66 -2.67 5.64
N LEU A 138 1.97 -2.92 5.75
CA LEU A 138 2.72 -3.73 4.77
C LEU A 138 2.17 -5.16 4.67
N PHE A 139 1.81 -5.77 5.81
CA PHE A 139 1.21 -7.10 5.82
C PHE A 139 -0.12 -7.14 5.05
N LEU A 140 -0.99 -6.15 5.30
CA LEU A 140 -2.30 -6.07 4.67
C LEU A 140 -2.20 -5.86 3.16
N ILE A 141 -1.27 -5.02 2.71
CA ILE A 141 -1.14 -4.73 1.29
C ILE A 141 -0.50 -5.90 0.51
N CYS A 142 0.45 -6.63 1.11
CA CYS A 142 0.98 -7.86 0.53
C CYS A 142 -0.09 -8.93 0.35
N ILE A 143 -1.02 -9.07 1.31
CA ILE A 143 -2.15 -9.98 1.15
C ILE A 143 -3.10 -9.49 0.05
N SER A 144 -3.42 -8.19 0.05
CA SER A 144 -4.27 -7.57 -0.97
C SER A 144 -3.73 -7.77 -2.39
N SER A 145 -2.41 -7.76 -2.58
CA SER A 145 -1.80 -7.95 -3.91
C SER A 145 -1.97 -9.38 -4.42
N ILE A 146 -1.98 -10.39 -3.56
CA ILE A 146 -2.24 -11.79 -3.96
C ILE A 146 -3.67 -11.93 -4.49
N PHE A 147 -4.64 -11.34 -3.80
CA PHE A 147 -6.03 -11.32 -4.26
C PHE A 147 -6.18 -10.54 -5.56
N THR A 148 -5.48 -9.40 -5.66
CA THR A 148 -5.45 -8.59 -6.89
C THR A 148 -4.90 -9.38 -8.07
N SER A 149 -3.76 -10.07 -7.91
CA SER A 149 -3.15 -10.96 -8.92
C SER A 149 -4.11 -12.05 -9.35
N THR A 150 -4.78 -12.67 -8.39
CA THR A 150 -5.75 -13.74 -8.64
C THR A 150 -6.94 -13.22 -9.41
N LEU A 151 -7.44 -12.02 -9.10
CA LEU A 151 -8.53 -11.41 -9.86
C LEU A 151 -8.11 -11.06 -11.29
N TYR A 152 -6.89 -10.57 -11.48
CA TYR A 152 -6.34 -10.31 -12.82
C TYR A 152 -6.19 -11.59 -13.64
N SER A 153 -5.66 -12.67 -13.07
CA SER A 153 -5.55 -13.96 -13.77
C SER A 153 -6.91 -14.50 -14.19
N LEU A 154 -7.96 -14.19 -13.42
CA LEU A 154 -9.34 -14.54 -13.69
C LEU A 154 -10.07 -13.53 -14.59
N LYS A 155 -9.37 -12.55 -15.15
CA LYS A 155 -9.91 -11.50 -16.04
C LYS A 155 -10.99 -10.64 -15.37
N LYS A 156 -10.92 -10.47 -14.03
CA LYS A 156 -11.77 -9.59 -13.23
C LYS A 156 -11.00 -8.31 -12.89
N PHE A 157 -11.12 -7.29 -13.73
CA PHE A 157 -10.29 -6.07 -13.65
C PHE A 157 -10.86 -4.96 -12.78
N PHE A 158 -12.19 -4.93 -12.57
CA PHE A 158 -12.84 -3.82 -11.87
C PHE A 158 -12.40 -3.68 -10.42
N ILE A 159 -12.47 -4.78 -9.64
CA ILE A 159 -12.13 -4.77 -8.20
C ILE A 159 -10.66 -4.36 -7.98
N PRO A 160 -9.67 -4.94 -8.69
CA PRO A 160 -8.30 -4.44 -8.66
C PRO A 160 -8.14 -2.96 -8.99
N ALA A 161 -8.82 -2.48 -10.04
CA ALA A 161 -8.68 -1.10 -10.52
C ALA A 161 -9.16 -0.05 -9.50
N ILE A 162 -10.13 -0.40 -8.65
CA ILE A 162 -10.65 0.49 -7.61
C ILE A 162 -9.96 0.29 -6.24
N ASN A 163 -9.11 -0.72 -6.08
CA ASN A 163 -8.43 -1.00 -4.81
C ASN A 163 -7.69 0.23 -4.22
N PRO A 164 -6.96 1.03 -5.02
CA PRO A 164 -6.29 2.23 -4.50
C PRO A 164 -7.24 3.33 -4.02
N VAL A 165 -8.49 3.35 -4.52
CA VAL A 165 -9.51 4.32 -4.09
C VAL A 165 -9.83 4.12 -2.61
N PHE A 166 -9.95 2.87 -2.15
CA PHE A 166 -10.21 2.57 -0.74
C PHE A 166 -9.11 3.09 0.17
N LEU A 167 -7.83 2.94 -0.23
CA LEU A 167 -6.72 3.47 0.53
C LEU A 167 -6.80 5.01 0.65
N ASN A 168 -7.08 5.71 -0.46
CA ASN A 168 -7.24 7.16 -0.42
C ASN A 168 -8.43 7.60 0.45
N ILE A 169 -9.55 6.87 0.40
CA ILE A 169 -10.71 7.12 1.26
C ILE A 169 -10.32 6.94 2.74
N SER A 170 -9.59 5.87 3.11
CA SER A 170 -9.12 5.67 4.48
C SER A 170 -8.23 6.82 4.96
N PHE A 171 -7.34 7.33 4.11
CA PHE A 171 -6.56 8.52 4.42
C PHE A 171 -7.44 9.75 4.67
N ILE A 172 -8.40 10.02 3.77
CA ILE A 172 -9.32 11.17 3.88
C ILE A 172 -10.13 11.08 5.19
N ILE A 173 -10.68 9.91 5.51
CA ILE A 173 -11.41 9.68 6.76
C ILE A 173 -10.51 9.94 7.97
N GLY A 174 -9.29 9.40 7.96
CA GLY A 174 -8.32 9.62 9.02
C GLY A 174 -8.00 11.10 9.23
N ILE A 175 -7.74 11.84 8.14
CA ILE A 175 -7.50 13.28 8.20
C ILE A 175 -8.70 14.01 8.81
N ILE A 176 -9.91 13.76 8.33
CA ILE A 176 -11.12 14.45 8.80
C ILE A 176 -11.39 14.17 10.28
N PHE A 177 -11.17 12.93 10.73
CA PHE A 177 -11.42 12.52 12.11
C PHE A 177 -10.35 13.06 13.06
N PHE A 178 -9.07 12.99 12.67
CA PHE A 178 -7.95 13.37 13.54
C PHE A 178 -7.48 14.82 13.40
N LYS A 179 -8.01 15.61 12.44
CA LYS A 179 -7.60 17.02 12.22
C LYS A 179 -7.61 17.88 13.50
N ASN A 180 -8.56 17.66 14.40
CA ASN A 180 -8.68 18.45 15.63
C ASN A 180 -7.67 18.01 16.70
N THR A 181 -7.28 16.73 16.69
CA THR A 181 -6.33 16.16 17.66
C THR A 181 -4.92 16.69 17.41
N PHE A 182 -4.56 16.87 16.12
CA PHE A 182 -3.24 17.31 15.71
C PHE A 182 -3.11 18.82 15.46
N LYS A 183 -4.19 19.61 15.65
CA LYS A 183 -4.16 21.07 15.47
C LYS A 183 -3.27 21.78 16.51
N ASN A 184 -2.95 21.11 17.61
CA ASN A 184 -2.19 21.66 18.75
C ASN A 184 -0.72 21.20 18.80
N TYR A 185 -0.25 20.51 17.76
CA TYR A 185 1.13 20.06 17.59
C TYR A 185 1.73 20.72 16.34
#